data_AF-A0A916GKR7-F1
#
_entry.id   AF-A0A916GKR7-F1
#
_cell.length_a   1.000
_cell.length_b   1.000
_cell.length_c   1.000
_cell.angle_alpha   90.00
_cell.angle_beta   90.00
_cell.angle_gamma   90.00
#
_symmetry.space_group_name_H-M   'P 1'
#
loop_
_entity.id
_entity.type
_entity.pdbx_description
1 polymer ?
#
loop_
_entity_poly.entity_id
_entity_poly.type
_entity_poly.pdbx_seq_one_letter_code
_entity_poly.pdbx_strand_id
1 'polypeptide(L)'
;RMHAYGVTAQDLQAALQVSNASQPAGALVSGNRELLVQTGTYIESAADVKRLVVGVHDRKPVFMADVTRIVDGPDQPSRYVWQGLGKAAGEKAGAEFPAVTLSVSKKPGVNAADVAADVIARAESMRGTVIPEGIEFTVTRNYGETATEKAQKLIGKLVFATAFVVLLVLFALGKREAVIVGAAVTLTLAATLFASWAWGFTLNRVSLFALIFSIGILVDDAIVVVENIHRWNGLYPEKSMGEIIPGAVDEVGGPTILATFTVIAALLPMAFVSGLMGPYMSPIPINASMGMFISLAIAFVVTPWLALKMMKPAAHGHGGEDATTRRLDALFRRVMTPLLDERTGKAARRKLWIGIVAAIVVSVSLGVFKLVVLKMLPFDNKSEFQVVLDMPVGTPLEETARVLKDIGAVLQQVPEVTD
;
A
#
# COMPACT_ATOMS: atom_id res chain seq x y z
N ARG A 1 15.10 -29.88 -52.93
CA ARG A 1 13.95 -30.82 -52.92
C ARG A 1 12.76 -30.20 -53.64
N MET A 2 12.22 -29.08 -53.17
CA MET A 2 11.09 -28.36 -53.80
C MET A 2 11.24 -28.10 -55.31
N HIS A 3 12.35 -27.49 -55.75
CA HIS A 3 12.60 -27.21 -57.17
C HIS A 3 12.65 -28.49 -58.04
N ALA A 4 13.10 -29.62 -57.49
CA ALA A 4 13.17 -30.87 -58.24
C ALA A 4 11.78 -31.45 -58.55
N TYR A 5 10.79 -31.17 -57.71
CA TYR A 5 9.40 -31.60 -57.88
C TYR A 5 8.51 -30.49 -58.48
N GLY A 6 9.06 -29.32 -58.80
CA GLY A 6 8.30 -28.18 -59.33
C GLY A 6 7.31 -27.54 -58.34
N VAL A 7 7.52 -27.72 -57.03
CA VAL A 7 6.62 -27.21 -55.98
C VAL A 7 7.17 -25.89 -55.40
N THR A 8 6.32 -24.87 -55.24
CA THR A 8 6.68 -23.57 -54.66
C THR A 8 6.28 -23.46 -53.18
N ALA A 9 6.80 -22.45 -52.46
CA ALA A 9 6.41 -22.22 -51.07
C ALA A 9 4.93 -21.82 -50.92
N GLN A 10 4.37 -21.16 -51.93
CA GLN A 10 2.96 -20.79 -51.97
C GLN A 10 2.07 -22.03 -52.09
N ASP A 11 2.49 -23.04 -52.84
CA ASP A 11 1.76 -24.31 -52.95
C ASP A 11 1.71 -25.05 -51.61
N LEU A 12 2.82 -25.04 -50.86
CA LEU A 12 2.86 -25.63 -49.51
C LEU A 12 1.90 -24.90 -48.56
N GLN A 13 1.88 -23.56 -48.61
CA GLN A 13 0.99 -22.75 -47.79
C GLN A 13 -0.48 -23.02 -48.13
N ALA A 14 -0.82 -23.07 -49.43
CA ALA A 14 -2.18 -23.36 -49.89
C ALA A 14 -2.62 -24.77 -49.48
N ALA A 15 -1.75 -25.77 -49.64
CA ALA A 15 -2.04 -27.14 -49.22
C ALA A 15 -2.33 -27.26 -47.72
N LEU A 16 -1.56 -26.55 -46.88
CA LEU A 16 -1.78 -26.49 -45.43
C LEU A 16 -3.11 -25.81 -45.08
N GLN A 17 -3.43 -24.68 -45.73
CA GLN A 17 -4.66 -23.93 -45.46
C GLN A 17 -5.92 -24.71 -45.86
N VAL A 18 -5.90 -25.36 -47.03
CA VAL A 18 -7.04 -26.14 -47.52
C VAL A 18 -7.24 -27.41 -46.69
N SER A 19 -6.15 -28.05 -46.26
CA SER A 19 -6.21 -29.30 -45.50
C SER A 19 -6.51 -29.10 -44.01
N ASN A 20 -6.30 -27.90 -43.47
CA ASN A 20 -6.59 -27.57 -42.07
C ASN A 20 -7.93 -26.85 -41.91
N ALA A 21 -8.97 -27.33 -42.61
CA ALA A 21 -10.30 -26.75 -42.58
C ALA A 21 -11.35 -27.83 -42.32
N SER A 22 -12.29 -27.50 -41.44
CA SER A 22 -13.50 -28.30 -41.23
C SER A 22 -14.71 -27.40 -41.50
N GLN A 23 -15.68 -27.92 -42.27
CA GLN A 23 -16.87 -27.18 -42.65
C GLN A 23 -18.11 -28.05 -42.46
N PRO A 24 -19.22 -27.49 -41.92
CA PRO A 24 -20.50 -28.16 -41.92
C PRO A 24 -20.99 -28.34 -43.36
N ALA A 25 -21.21 -29.58 -43.78
CA ALA A 25 -21.64 -29.94 -45.14
C ALA A 25 -23.17 -29.94 -45.30
N GLY A 26 -23.91 -29.75 -44.20
CA GLY A 26 -25.37 -29.68 -44.18
C GLY A 26 -25.99 -30.73 -43.25
N ALA A 27 -27.28 -30.96 -43.39
CA ALA A 27 -28.02 -31.95 -42.62
C ALA A 27 -28.67 -32.97 -43.56
N LEU A 28 -28.54 -34.25 -43.23
CA LEU A 28 -29.23 -35.35 -43.90
C LEU A 28 -30.46 -35.74 -43.06
N VAL A 29 -31.65 -35.54 -43.61
CA VAL A 29 -32.89 -35.97 -42.94
C VAL A 29 -33.28 -37.35 -43.49
N SER A 30 -33.22 -38.38 -42.64
CA SER A 30 -33.63 -39.74 -43.01
C SER A 30 -34.14 -40.50 -41.78
N GLY A 31 -35.19 -41.32 -41.96
CA GLY A 31 -35.76 -42.13 -40.89
C GLY A 31 -36.28 -41.32 -39.69
N ASN A 32 -36.91 -40.16 -39.94
CA ASN A 32 -37.38 -39.22 -38.91
C ASN A 32 -36.27 -38.74 -37.94
N ARG A 33 -35.02 -38.65 -38.43
CA ARG A 33 -33.88 -38.07 -37.73
C ARG A 33 -33.14 -37.12 -38.67
N GLU A 34 -32.65 -36.02 -38.10
CA GLU A 34 -31.75 -35.07 -38.77
C GLU A 34 -30.32 -35.38 -38.34
N LEU A 35 -29.47 -35.71 -39.30
CA LEU A 35 -28.06 -36.04 -39.10
C LEU A 35 -27.22 -34.89 -39.65
N LEU A 36 -26.57 -34.13 -38.77
CA LEU A 36 -25.62 -33.10 -39.18
C LEU A 36 -24.36 -33.77 -39.76
N VAL A 37 -23.99 -33.39 -40.98
CA VAL A 37 -22.81 -33.89 -41.68
C VAL A 37 -21.73 -32.82 -41.65
N GLN A 38 -20.55 -33.20 -41.17
CA GLN A 38 -19.37 -32.34 -41.15
C GLN A 38 -18.30 -32.94 -42.07
N THR A 39 -17.70 -32.11 -42.92
CA THR A 39 -16.64 -32.52 -43.85
C THR A 39 -15.33 -31.81 -43.53
N GLY A 40 -14.23 -32.53 -43.71
CA GLY A 40 -12.90 -32.04 -43.39
C GLY A 40 -12.55 -32.21 -41.92
N THR A 41 -11.27 -32.41 -41.66
CA THR A 41 -10.68 -32.60 -40.33
C THR A 41 -9.56 -31.60 -40.14
N TYR A 42 -9.36 -31.13 -38.92
CA TYR A 42 -8.16 -30.34 -38.61
C TYR A 42 -6.91 -31.23 -38.63
N ILE A 43 -5.76 -30.60 -38.84
CA ILE A 43 -4.46 -31.25 -38.71
C ILE A 43 -4.19 -31.39 -37.21
N GLU A 44 -4.08 -32.63 -36.72
CA GLU A 44 -3.89 -32.91 -35.29
C GLU A 44 -2.43 -33.26 -34.96
N SER A 45 -1.67 -33.75 -35.94
CA SER A 45 -0.31 -34.22 -35.72
C SER A 45 0.65 -33.85 -36.85
N ALA A 46 1.94 -33.85 -36.53
CA ALA A 46 2.99 -33.74 -37.55
C ALA A 46 2.96 -34.89 -38.57
N ALA A 47 2.38 -36.05 -38.22
CA ALA A 47 2.18 -37.16 -39.16
C ALA A 47 1.12 -36.83 -40.22
N ASP A 48 0.09 -36.07 -39.86
CA ASP A 48 -0.94 -35.61 -40.81
C ASP A 48 -0.32 -34.62 -41.80
N VAL A 49 0.46 -33.66 -41.29
CA VAL A 49 1.21 -32.72 -42.13
C VAL A 49 2.09 -33.46 -43.15
N LYS A 50 2.80 -34.51 -42.72
CA LYS A 50 3.68 -35.31 -43.60
C LYS A 50 2.94 -35.97 -44.77
N ARG A 51 1.67 -36.35 -44.57
CA ARG A 51 0.83 -37.04 -45.56
C ARG A 51 0.06 -36.09 -46.47
N LEU A 52 0.18 -34.78 -46.29
CA LEU A 52 -0.47 -33.82 -47.16
C LEU A 52 0.12 -33.86 -48.55
N VAL A 53 -0.74 -33.97 -49.56
CA VAL A 53 -0.35 -33.87 -50.96
C VAL A 53 -0.22 -32.39 -51.31
N VAL A 54 0.98 -32.00 -51.75
CA VAL A 54 1.30 -30.59 -52.06
C VAL A 54 1.40 -30.30 -53.54
N GLY A 55 1.38 -31.36 -54.37
CA GLY A 55 1.45 -31.24 -55.81
C GLY A 55 1.49 -32.61 -56.48
N VAL A 56 1.61 -32.60 -57.80
CA VAL A 56 1.76 -33.81 -58.62
C VAL A 56 2.95 -33.60 -59.56
N HIS A 57 3.86 -34.57 -59.58
CA HIS A 57 5.03 -34.58 -60.47
C HIS A 57 5.09 -35.94 -61.18
N ASP A 58 5.21 -35.96 -62.51
CA ASP A 58 5.18 -37.19 -63.32
C ASP A 58 3.99 -38.12 -63.01
N ARG A 59 2.80 -37.53 -62.81
CA ARG A 59 1.55 -38.23 -62.41
C ARG A 59 1.62 -38.98 -61.07
N LYS A 60 2.61 -38.69 -60.23
CA LYS A 60 2.71 -39.19 -58.85
C LYS A 60 2.42 -38.06 -57.86
N PRO A 61 1.66 -38.33 -56.79
CA PRO A 61 1.45 -37.34 -55.73
C PRO A 61 2.78 -37.07 -55.03
N VAL A 62 3.07 -35.78 -54.80
CA VAL A 62 4.21 -35.33 -54.01
C VAL A 62 3.69 -34.98 -52.63
N PHE A 63 4.23 -35.63 -51.60
CA PHE A 63 3.84 -35.38 -50.22
C PHE A 63 4.67 -34.26 -49.60
N MET A 64 4.14 -33.61 -48.57
CA MET A 64 4.85 -32.59 -47.79
C MET A 64 6.20 -33.12 -47.27
N ALA A 65 6.25 -34.39 -46.87
CA ALA A 65 7.48 -35.05 -46.40
C ALA A 65 8.55 -35.24 -47.50
N ASP A 66 8.16 -35.26 -48.78
CA ASP A 66 9.08 -35.42 -49.91
C ASP A 66 9.86 -34.13 -50.20
N VAL A 67 9.29 -32.98 -49.84
CA VAL A 67 9.84 -31.66 -50.13
C VAL A 67 10.33 -30.89 -48.90
N THR A 68 9.79 -31.16 -47.71
CA THR A 68 10.11 -30.44 -46.46
C THR A 68 10.56 -31.36 -45.33
N ARG A 69 11.14 -30.77 -44.28
CA ARG A 69 11.39 -31.43 -42.99
C ARG A 69 10.37 -30.93 -41.98
N ILE A 70 9.51 -31.83 -41.51
CA ILE A 70 8.50 -31.52 -40.49
C ILE A 70 8.99 -32.02 -39.15
N VAL A 71 9.16 -31.10 -38.21
CA VAL A 71 9.57 -31.36 -36.83
C VAL A 71 8.41 -30.99 -35.93
N ASP A 72 7.98 -31.94 -35.10
CA ASP A 72 7.06 -31.68 -34.00
C ASP A 72 7.89 -31.23 -32.80
N GLY A 73 7.77 -29.98 -32.43
CA GLY A 73 8.65 -29.36 -31.43
C GLY A 73 8.22 -27.95 -31.07
N PRO A 74 8.91 -27.34 -30.10
CA PRO A 74 8.61 -25.98 -29.68
C PRO A 74 8.94 -24.98 -30.80
N ASP A 75 8.30 -23.81 -30.71
CA ASP A 75 8.64 -22.66 -31.56
C ASP A 75 10.05 -22.14 -31.24
N GLN A 76 10.58 -21.24 -32.08
CA GLN A 76 11.86 -20.60 -31.83
C GLN A 76 11.83 -19.85 -30.48
N PRO A 77 12.79 -20.11 -29.57
CA PRO A 77 12.82 -19.46 -28.27
C PRO A 77 12.94 -17.94 -28.44
N SER A 78 11.93 -17.22 -27.94
CA SER A 78 11.98 -15.75 -27.86
C SER A 78 12.42 -15.24 -26.50
N ARG A 79 12.43 -16.10 -25.47
CA ARG A 79 12.76 -15.77 -24.08
C ARG A 79 13.37 -16.98 -23.37
N TYR A 80 14.37 -16.75 -22.54
CA TYR A 80 14.87 -17.71 -21.56
C TYR A 80 14.61 -17.16 -20.15
N VAL A 81 14.23 -18.04 -19.24
CA VAL A 81 14.00 -17.70 -17.84
C VAL A 81 14.66 -18.78 -16.98
N TRP A 82 15.48 -18.33 -16.04
CA TRP A 82 16.23 -19.17 -15.11
C TRP A 82 15.98 -18.64 -13.70
N GLN A 83 15.84 -19.54 -12.73
CA GLN A 83 15.81 -19.21 -11.32
C GLN A 83 17.12 -19.70 -10.69
N GLY A 84 17.89 -18.76 -10.14
CA GLY A 84 19.14 -19.04 -9.47
C GLY A 84 18.97 -18.83 -7.97
N LEU A 85 19.35 -19.81 -7.16
CA LEU A 85 19.26 -19.70 -5.71
C LEU A 85 20.58 -19.14 -5.16
N GLY A 86 20.49 -18.03 -4.41
CA GLY A 86 21.63 -17.40 -3.77
C GLY A 86 22.07 -18.10 -2.49
N LYS A 87 23.10 -17.57 -1.83
CA LYS A 87 23.64 -18.16 -0.58
C LYS A 87 22.63 -18.23 0.56
N ALA A 88 21.68 -17.31 0.63
CA ALA A 88 20.66 -17.31 1.68
C ALA A 88 19.61 -18.42 1.51
N ALA A 89 19.56 -19.12 0.36
CA ALA A 89 18.63 -20.22 0.10
C ALA A 89 18.99 -21.54 0.82
N GLY A 90 20.06 -21.57 1.61
CA GLY A 90 20.44 -22.75 2.40
C GLY A 90 20.99 -23.90 1.55
N GLU A 91 20.44 -25.11 1.71
CA GLU A 91 20.99 -26.34 1.12
C GLU A 91 20.99 -26.36 -0.43
N LYS A 92 20.13 -25.55 -1.07
CA LYS A 92 20.08 -25.42 -2.54
C LYS A 92 20.88 -24.22 -3.07
N ALA A 93 21.71 -23.59 -2.24
CA ALA A 93 22.50 -22.42 -2.63
C ALA A 93 23.42 -22.72 -3.83
N GLY A 94 23.40 -21.82 -4.82
CA GLY A 94 24.17 -21.93 -6.06
C GLY A 94 23.54 -22.84 -7.13
N ALA A 95 22.38 -23.45 -6.86
CA ALA A 95 21.63 -24.19 -7.86
C ALA A 95 20.90 -23.24 -8.81
N GLU A 96 20.83 -23.62 -10.08
CA GLU A 96 20.10 -22.89 -11.12
C GLU A 96 19.16 -23.85 -11.83
N PHE A 97 17.91 -23.44 -11.97
CA PHE A 97 16.85 -24.24 -12.59
C PHE A 97 16.20 -23.48 -13.75
N PRO A 98 15.90 -24.15 -14.87
CA PRO A 98 15.03 -23.54 -15.89
C PRO A 98 13.67 -23.27 -15.26
N ALA A 99 13.13 -22.07 -15.48
CA ALA A 99 11.93 -21.62 -14.80
C ALA A 99 10.89 -21.04 -15.76
N VAL A 100 9.64 -20.99 -15.31
CA VAL A 100 8.56 -20.29 -15.99
C VAL A 100 7.95 -19.31 -15.00
N THR A 101 8.03 -18.02 -15.31
CA THR A 101 7.44 -16.98 -14.46
C THR A 101 5.97 -16.78 -14.80
N LEU A 102 5.11 -17.01 -13.81
CA LEU A 102 3.69 -16.66 -13.88
C LEU A 102 3.45 -15.40 -13.06
N SER A 103 3.03 -14.32 -13.74
CA SER A 103 2.64 -13.08 -13.08
C SER A 103 1.12 -13.03 -12.95
N VAL A 104 0.63 -12.97 -11.71
CA VAL A 104 -0.80 -12.86 -11.41
C VAL A 104 -1.10 -11.46 -10.90
N SER A 105 -1.99 -10.77 -11.58
CA SER A 105 -2.43 -9.42 -11.19
C SER A 105 -3.84 -9.47 -10.60
N LYS A 106 -4.05 -8.74 -9.50
CA LYS A 106 -5.38 -8.60 -8.90
C LYS A 106 -6.29 -7.75 -9.78
N LYS A 107 -7.60 -8.03 -9.72
CA LYS A 107 -8.61 -7.13 -10.31
C LYS A 107 -8.76 -5.85 -9.47
N PRO A 108 -9.17 -4.72 -10.07
CA PRO A 108 -9.53 -3.52 -9.32
C PRO A 108 -10.57 -3.82 -8.23
N GLY A 109 -10.46 -3.17 -7.07
CA GLY A 109 -11.39 -3.36 -5.94
C GLY A 109 -11.17 -4.61 -5.08
N VAL A 110 -10.34 -5.57 -5.51
CA VAL A 110 -10.07 -6.79 -4.74
C VAL A 110 -8.86 -6.63 -3.82
N ASN A 111 -8.92 -7.23 -2.63
CA ASN A 111 -7.81 -7.28 -1.67
C ASN A 111 -6.63 -8.09 -2.24
N ALA A 112 -5.42 -7.54 -2.14
CA ALA A 112 -4.21 -8.20 -2.64
C ALA A 112 -3.78 -9.39 -1.78
N ALA A 113 -4.02 -9.33 -0.46
CA ALA A 113 -3.66 -10.40 0.47
C ALA A 113 -4.49 -11.66 0.21
N ASP A 114 -5.81 -11.50 0.08
CA ASP A 114 -6.73 -12.61 -0.16
C ASP A 114 -6.43 -13.29 -1.51
N VAL A 115 -6.23 -12.50 -2.57
CA VAL A 115 -5.87 -13.04 -3.89
C VAL A 115 -4.54 -13.80 -3.86
N ALA A 116 -3.53 -13.27 -3.16
CA ALA A 116 -2.25 -13.96 -3.04
C ALA A 116 -2.41 -15.29 -2.30
N ALA A 117 -3.14 -15.29 -1.19
CA ALA A 117 -3.43 -16.51 -0.42
C ALA A 117 -4.19 -17.55 -1.24
N ASP A 118 -5.24 -17.13 -1.97
CA ASP A 118 -6.04 -18.02 -2.82
C ASP A 118 -5.24 -18.62 -3.97
N VAL A 119 -4.38 -17.82 -4.61
CA VAL A 119 -3.51 -18.28 -5.71
C VAL A 119 -2.50 -19.30 -5.20
N ILE A 120 -1.87 -19.04 -4.05
CA ILE A 120 -0.91 -19.96 -3.43
C ILE A 120 -1.63 -21.25 -3.01
N ALA A 121 -2.78 -21.15 -2.33
CA ALA A 121 -3.57 -22.31 -1.94
C ALA A 121 -4.01 -23.14 -3.15
N ARG A 122 -4.37 -22.49 -4.26
CA ARG A 122 -4.71 -23.18 -5.50
C ARG A 122 -3.50 -23.89 -6.09
N ALA A 123 -2.34 -23.24 -6.16
CA ALA A 123 -1.09 -23.84 -6.63
C ALA A 123 -0.70 -25.07 -5.80
N GLU A 124 -0.79 -24.97 -4.48
CA GLU A 124 -0.52 -26.07 -3.56
C GLU A 124 -1.52 -27.24 -3.76
N SER A 125 -2.81 -26.96 -3.97
CA SER A 125 -3.81 -28.00 -4.25
C SER A 125 -3.56 -28.79 -5.54
N MET A 126 -2.75 -28.24 -6.46
CA MET A 126 -2.40 -28.85 -7.74
C MET A 126 -1.11 -29.68 -7.68
N ARG A 127 -0.38 -29.64 -6.55
CA ARG A 127 0.80 -30.50 -6.34
C ARG A 127 0.41 -31.98 -6.35
N GLY A 128 1.18 -32.80 -7.06
CA GLY A 128 0.96 -34.24 -7.17
C GLY A 128 -0.16 -34.66 -8.13
N THR A 129 -0.85 -33.71 -8.76
CA THR A 129 -1.87 -33.99 -9.80
C THR A 129 -1.49 -33.32 -11.12
N VAL A 130 -1.63 -31.98 -11.19
CA VAL A 130 -1.29 -31.18 -12.37
C VAL A 130 0.17 -30.77 -12.36
N ILE A 131 0.75 -30.54 -11.17
CA ILE A 131 2.19 -30.30 -11.00
C ILE A 131 2.84 -31.65 -10.66
N PRO A 132 3.50 -32.31 -11.63
CA PRO A 132 4.12 -33.62 -11.44
C PRO A 132 5.36 -33.54 -10.56
N GLU A 133 5.85 -34.72 -10.12
CA GLU A 133 7.13 -34.84 -9.45
C GLU A 133 8.26 -34.31 -10.34
N GLY A 134 9.15 -33.49 -9.76
CA GLY A 134 10.25 -32.83 -10.47
C GLY A 134 9.99 -31.39 -10.91
N ILE A 135 8.76 -30.87 -10.75
CA ILE A 135 8.44 -29.45 -10.94
C ILE A 135 8.21 -28.79 -9.58
N GLU A 136 9.00 -27.77 -9.26
CA GLU A 136 8.89 -27.01 -8.02
C GLU A 136 8.14 -25.69 -8.27
N PHE A 137 7.17 -25.39 -7.41
CA PHE A 137 6.49 -24.10 -7.36
C PHE A 137 7.11 -23.23 -6.26
N THR A 138 7.62 -22.06 -6.65
CA THR A 138 8.24 -21.09 -5.75
C THR A 138 7.62 -19.71 -5.96
N VAL A 139 7.30 -19.03 -4.87
CA VAL A 139 6.79 -17.65 -4.89
C VAL A 139 7.97 -16.69 -4.75
N THR A 140 8.35 -16.01 -5.82
CA THR A 140 9.47 -15.04 -5.81
C THR A 140 9.04 -13.63 -5.39
N ARG A 141 7.76 -13.26 -5.60
CA ARG A 141 7.23 -11.94 -5.23
C ARG A 141 5.80 -12.03 -4.72
N ASN A 142 5.59 -11.63 -3.46
CA ASN A 142 4.28 -11.61 -2.82
C ASN A 142 3.91 -10.21 -2.27
N TYR A 143 3.24 -9.40 -3.09
CA TYR A 143 2.78 -8.09 -2.65
C TYR A 143 1.60 -8.14 -1.66
N GLY A 144 0.88 -9.26 -1.58
CA GLY A 144 -0.18 -9.46 -0.58
C GLY A 144 0.39 -9.55 0.83
N GLU A 145 1.46 -10.33 0.98
CA GLU A 145 2.21 -10.47 2.24
C GLU A 145 2.87 -9.16 2.66
N THR A 146 3.66 -8.53 1.78
CA THR A 146 4.32 -7.25 2.09
C THR A 146 3.31 -6.16 2.46
N ALA A 147 2.14 -6.12 1.81
CA ALA A 147 1.09 -5.17 2.16
C ALA A 147 0.51 -5.44 3.55
N THR A 148 0.30 -6.71 3.89
CA THR A 148 -0.23 -7.16 5.19
C THR A 148 0.75 -6.84 6.32
N GLU A 149 2.03 -7.16 6.16
CA GLU A 149 3.08 -6.83 7.13
C GLU A 149 3.17 -5.32 7.37
N LYS A 150 3.18 -4.52 6.28
CA LYS A 150 3.23 -3.06 6.38
C LYS A 150 1.99 -2.52 7.11
N ALA A 151 0.80 -3.07 6.85
CA ALA A 151 -0.43 -2.69 7.54
C ALA A 151 -0.39 -3.05 9.02
N GLN A 152 -0.01 -4.29 9.38
CA GLN A 152 0.13 -4.72 10.78
C GLN A 152 1.16 -3.86 11.54
N LYS A 153 2.30 -3.55 10.92
CA LYS A 153 3.32 -2.68 11.51
C LYS A 153 2.78 -1.29 11.81
N LEU A 154 1.98 -0.71 10.90
CA LEU A 154 1.34 0.59 11.10
C LEU A 154 0.25 0.54 12.17
N ILE A 155 -0.57 -0.51 12.22
CA ILE A 155 -1.55 -0.73 13.29
C ILE A 155 -0.83 -0.86 14.64
N GLY A 156 0.27 -1.61 14.72
CA GLY A 156 1.09 -1.70 15.92
C GLY A 156 1.61 -0.34 16.39
N LYS A 157 2.07 0.50 15.45
CA LYS A 157 2.46 1.89 15.74
C LYS A 157 1.27 2.76 16.22
N LEU A 158 0.08 2.56 15.65
CA LEU A 158 -1.15 3.25 16.06
C LEU A 158 -1.51 2.93 17.52
N VAL A 159 -1.49 1.64 17.87
CA VAL A 159 -1.74 1.17 19.24
C VAL A 159 -0.68 1.69 20.20
N PHE A 160 0.60 1.62 19.81
CA PHE A 160 1.71 2.15 20.61
C PHE A 160 1.56 3.66 20.86
N ALA A 161 1.26 4.45 19.83
CA ALA A 161 1.05 5.89 19.96
C ALA A 161 -0.13 6.21 20.88
N THR A 162 -1.25 5.51 20.71
CA THR A 162 -2.45 5.68 21.57
C THR A 162 -2.14 5.34 23.04
N ALA A 163 -1.47 4.21 23.28
CA ALA A 163 -1.06 3.79 24.62
C ALA A 163 -0.10 4.80 25.26
N PHE A 164 0.84 5.33 24.48
CA PHE A 164 1.78 6.35 24.95
C PHE A 164 1.08 7.64 25.36
N VAL A 165 0.10 8.12 24.59
CA VAL A 165 -0.70 9.31 24.95
C VAL A 165 -1.48 9.06 26.25
N VAL A 166 -2.15 7.92 26.38
CA VAL A 166 -2.86 7.56 27.63
C VAL A 166 -1.92 7.48 28.82
N LEU A 167 -0.72 6.94 28.62
CA LEU A 167 0.32 6.86 29.66
C LEU A 167 0.83 8.25 30.05
N LEU A 168 1.01 9.18 29.11
CA LEU A 168 1.39 10.57 29.40
C LEU A 168 0.32 11.25 30.25
N VAL A 169 -0.96 11.12 29.87
CA VAL A 169 -2.10 11.66 30.63
C VAL A 169 -2.18 11.05 32.03
N LEU A 170 -1.87 9.75 32.17
CA LEU A 170 -1.82 9.05 33.46
C LEU A 170 -0.80 9.67 34.42
N PHE A 171 0.37 10.06 33.92
CA PHE A 171 1.39 10.71 34.73
C PHE A 171 1.12 12.20 34.97
N ALA A 172 0.47 12.89 34.03
CA ALA A 172 0.22 14.32 34.11
C ALA A 172 -1.01 14.69 34.93
N LEU A 173 -2.14 14.00 34.73
CA LEU A 173 -3.44 14.34 35.34
C LEU A 173 -3.96 13.28 36.32
N GLY A 174 -3.58 12.01 36.12
CA GLY A 174 -3.95 10.91 37.00
C GLY A 174 -4.70 9.77 36.33
N LYS A 175 -5.01 8.73 37.12
CA LYS A 175 -5.54 7.46 36.62
C LYS A 175 -6.92 7.57 35.96
N ARG A 176 -7.79 8.47 36.41
CA ARG A 176 -9.17 8.52 35.94
C ARG A 176 -9.30 9.34 34.67
N GLU A 177 -8.62 10.46 34.65
CA GLU A 177 -8.44 11.35 33.51
C GLU A 177 -7.85 10.57 32.33
N ALA A 178 -6.82 9.75 32.58
CA ALA A 178 -6.25 8.86 31.57
C ALA A 178 -7.24 7.84 31.01
N VAL A 179 -8.12 7.26 31.85
CA VAL A 179 -9.16 6.33 31.38
C VAL A 179 -10.23 7.05 30.56
N ILE A 180 -10.62 8.27 30.96
CA ILE A 180 -11.59 9.08 30.20
C ILE A 180 -11.02 9.44 28.83
N VAL A 181 -9.79 9.97 28.78
CA VAL A 181 -9.12 10.32 27.52
C VAL A 181 -8.89 9.05 26.68
N GLY A 182 -8.42 7.96 27.26
CA GLY A 182 -8.21 6.70 26.54
C GLY A 182 -9.50 6.13 25.93
N ALA A 183 -10.62 6.20 26.65
CA ALA A 183 -11.93 5.81 26.15
C ALA A 183 -12.39 6.72 25.00
N ALA A 184 -12.23 8.05 25.16
CA ALA A 184 -12.56 9.02 24.12
C ALA A 184 -11.76 8.77 22.83
N VAL A 185 -10.43 8.61 22.93
CA VAL A 185 -9.55 8.34 21.76
C VAL A 185 -9.93 7.03 21.07
N THR A 186 -10.18 5.97 21.85
CA THR A 186 -10.57 4.66 21.29
C THR A 186 -11.89 4.77 20.54
N LEU A 187 -12.87 5.45 21.13
CA LEU A 187 -14.17 5.67 20.50
C LEU A 187 -14.04 6.52 19.22
N THR A 188 -13.23 7.58 19.26
CA THR A 188 -13.01 8.44 18.10
C THR A 188 -12.32 7.69 16.98
N LEU A 189 -11.31 6.86 17.27
CA LEU A 189 -10.67 6.03 16.25
C LEU A 189 -11.63 5.02 15.64
N ALA A 190 -12.44 4.35 16.46
CA ALA A 190 -13.46 3.42 15.98
C ALA A 190 -14.49 4.13 15.09
N ALA A 191 -14.99 5.30 15.52
CA ALA A 191 -15.94 6.09 14.75
C ALA A 191 -15.34 6.64 13.44
N THR A 192 -14.08 7.06 13.46
CA THR A 192 -13.36 7.54 12.26
C THR A 192 -13.12 6.41 11.27
N LEU A 193 -12.72 5.22 11.74
CA LEU A 193 -12.57 4.04 10.91
C LEU A 193 -13.91 3.61 10.29
N PHE A 194 -14.99 3.62 11.08
CA PHE A 194 -16.33 3.33 10.60
C PHE A 194 -16.78 4.33 9.54
N ALA A 195 -16.58 5.63 9.78
CA ALA A 195 -16.95 6.67 8.83
C ALA A 195 -16.10 6.59 7.54
N SER A 196 -14.81 6.27 7.66
CA SER A 196 -13.92 6.03 6.49
C SER A 196 -14.40 4.84 5.66
N TRP A 197 -14.82 3.77 6.31
CA TRP A 197 -15.39 2.61 5.62
C TRP A 197 -16.72 2.95 4.95
N ALA A 198 -17.61 3.70 5.61
CA ALA A 198 -18.88 4.16 5.06
C ALA A 198 -18.71 5.09 3.85
N TRP A 199 -17.64 5.89 3.82
CA TRP A 199 -17.27 6.73 2.67
C TRP A 199 -16.66 5.93 1.51
N GLY A 200 -16.38 4.64 1.69
CA GLY A 200 -15.82 3.76 0.66
C GLY A 200 -14.29 3.76 0.58
N PHE A 201 -13.58 4.30 1.57
CA PHE A 201 -12.13 4.19 1.63
C PHE A 201 -11.68 2.83 2.17
N THR A 202 -10.66 2.26 1.55
CA THR A 202 -10.01 1.04 2.04
C THR A 202 -8.95 1.37 3.09
N LEU A 203 -8.68 0.43 3.99
CA LEU A 203 -7.54 0.52 4.88
C LEU A 203 -6.24 0.25 4.10
N ASN A 204 -5.34 1.22 4.04
CA ASN A 204 -4.05 1.10 3.36
C ASN A 204 -2.98 1.90 4.12
N ARG A 205 -1.71 1.82 3.68
CA ARG A 205 -0.61 2.53 4.35
C ARG A 205 -0.82 4.03 4.50
N VAL A 206 -1.46 4.66 3.51
CA VAL A 206 -1.72 6.11 3.48
C VAL A 206 -2.87 6.45 4.43
N SER A 207 -3.98 5.70 4.39
CA SER A 207 -5.11 5.96 5.28
C SER A 207 -4.75 5.69 6.75
N LEU A 208 -3.93 4.66 7.02
CA LEU A 208 -3.35 4.43 8.34
C LEU A 208 -2.41 5.55 8.78
N PHE A 209 -1.58 6.07 7.88
CA PHE A 209 -0.73 7.23 8.17
C PHE A 209 -1.57 8.47 8.51
N ALA A 210 -2.65 8.71 7.77
CA ALA A 210 -3.59 9.79 8.05
C ALA A 210 -4.22 9.68 9.44
N LEU A 211 -4.60 8.46 9.85
CA LEU A 211 -5.13 8.21 11.19
C LEU A 211 -4.08 8.43 12.28
N ILE A 212 -2.85 7.95 12.10
CA ILE A 212 -1.74 8.19 13.05
C ILE A 212 -1.47 9.69 13.20
N PHE A 213 -1.40 10.41 12.08
CA PHE A 213 -1.23 11.86 12.08
C PHE A 213 -2.40 12.55 12.79
N SER A 214 -3.62 12.10 12.49
CA SER A 214 -4.82 12.61 13.12
C SER A 214 -4.83 12.38 14.63
N ILE A 215 -4.40 11.21 15.15
CA ILE A 215 -4.39 10.93 16.60
C ILE A 215 -3.73 12.05 17.38
N GLY A 216 -2.53 12.48 16.96
CA GLY A 216 -1.77 13.49 17.69
C GLY A 216 -2.54 14.80 17.88
N ILE A 217 -3.35 15.19 16.91
CA ILE A 217 -4.17 16.41 16.95
C ILE A 217 -5.56 16.13 17.53
N LEU A 218 -6.07 14.92 17.34
CA LEU A 218 -7.39 14.45 17.73
C LEU A 218 -7.51 14.25 19.24
N VAL A 219 -6.45 13.79 19.89
CA VAL A 219 -6.49 13.60 21.34
C VAL A 219 -6.50 14.95 22.08
N ASP A 220 -6.04 16.02 21.44
CA ASP A 220 -5.95 17.35 22.04
C ASP A 220 -7.32 17.87 22.51
N ASP A 221 -8.38 17.70 21.72
CA ASP A 221 -9.73 18.16 22.09
C ASP A 221 -10.20 17.52 23.39
N ALA A 222 -10.04 16.20 23.51
CA ALA A 222 -10.43 15.45 24.70
C ALA A 222 -9.53 15.79 25.90
N ILE A 223 -8.22 15.96 25.70
CA ILE A 223 -7.29 16.34 26.76
C ILE A 223 -7.65 17.73 27.30
N VAL A 224 -7.81 18.73 26.43
CA VAL A 224 -8.12 20.11 26.83
C VAL A 224 -9.40 20.18 27.65
N VAL A 225 -10.44 19.44 27.23
CA VAL A 225 -11.71 19.40 27.98
C VAL A 225 -11.53 18.69 29.33
N VAL A 226 -10.87 17.53 29.40
CA VAL A 226 -10.63 16.81 30.67
C VAL A 226 -9.76 17.63 31.61
N GLU A 227 -8.68 18.23 31.10
CA GLU A 227 -7.78 19.08 31.87
C GLU A 227 -8.52 20.29 32.43
N ASN A 228 -9.37 20.94 31.63
CA ASN A 228 -10.09 22.11 32.12
C ASN A 228 -11.15 21.74 33.17
N ILE A 229 -11.84 20.60 33.01
CA ILE A 229 -12.74 20.07 34.04
C ILE A 229 -11.95 19.74 35.32
N HIS A 230 -10.77 19.12 35.20
CA HIS A 230 -9.89 18.84 36.33
C HIS A 230 -9.43 20.12 37.04
N ARG A 231 -9.05 21.16 36.28
CA ARG A 231 -8.68 22.48 36.80
C ARG A 231 -9.83 23.14 37.56
N TRP A 232 -11.03 23.15 36.99
CA TRP A 232 -12.21 23.73 37.65
C TRP A 232 -12.62 22.96 38.90
N ASN A 233 -12.51 21.62 38.89
CA ASN A 233 -12.74 20.80 40.07
C ASN A 233 -11.76 21.12 41.21
N GLY A 234 -10.53 21.55 40.90
CA GLY A 234 -9.57 22.05 41.87
C GLY A 234 -9.83 23.48 42.37
N LEU A 235 -10.38 24.36 41.51
CA LEU A 235 -10.69 25.75 41.85
C LEU A 235 -12.00 25.92 42.64
N TYR A 236 -12.99 25.06 42.40
CA TYR A 236 -14.32 25.10 43.02
C TYR A 236 -14.69 23.76 43.68
N PRO A 237 -13.92 23.29 44.69
CA PRO A 237 -14.14 21.98 45.32
C PRO A 237 -15.52 21.84 46.00
N GLU A 238 -16.17 22.95 46.32
CA GLU A 238 -17.49 23.01 46.95
C GLU A 238 -18.67 22.76 45.98
N LYS A 239 -18.45 22.81 44.66
CA LYS A 239 -19.52 22.62 43.66
C LYS A 239 -19.61 21.17 43.19
N SER A 240 -20.82 20.76 42.81
CA SER A 240 -21.00 19.42 42.23
C SER A 240 -20.44 19.37 40.80
N MET A 241 -19.96 18.20 40.37
CA MET A 241 -19.36 18.03 39.04
C MET A 241 -20.33 18.42 37.91
N GLY A 242 -21.64 18.23 38.10
CA GLY A 242 -22.66 18.64 37.13
C GLY A 242 -22.81 20.15 36.96
N GLU A 243 -22.47 20.93 37.99
CA GLU A 243 -22.47 22.40 37.93
C GLU A 243 -21.17 22.96 37.34
N ILE A 244 -20.06 22.26 37.56
CA ILE A 244 -18.72 22.65 37.10
C ILE A 244 -18.56 22.41 35.59
N ILE A 245 -19.00 21.25 35.10
CA ILE A 245 -18.74 20.79 33.74
C ILE A 245 -19.20 21.80 32.66
N PRO A 246 -20.42 22.37 32.69
CA PRO A 246 -20.84 23.30 31.65
C PRO A 246 -19.95 24.54 31.56
N GLY A 247 -19.57 25.13 32.71
CA GLY A 247 -18.68 26.29 32.74
C GLY A 247 -17.26 25.97 32.27
N ALA A 248 -16.74 24.80 32.67
CA ALA A 248 -15.43 24.34 32.23
C ALA A 248 -15.39 24.05 30.72
N VAL A 249 -16.45 23.49 30.14
CA VAL A 249 -16.52 23.21 28.70
C VAL A 249 -16.69 24.51 27.90
N ASP A 250 -17.51 25.46 28.37
CA ASP A 250 -17.77 26.72 27.66
C ASP A 250 -16.51 27.59 27.53
N GLU A 251 -15.65 27.59 28.56
CA GLU A 251 -14.38 28.36 28.55
C GLU A 251 -13.41 27.90 27.45
N VAL A 252 -13.33 26.59 27.19
CA VAL A 252 -12.43 26.03 26.17
C VAL A 252 -13.13 25.74 24.84
N GLY A 253 -14.45 25.72 24.82
CA GLY A 253 -15.24 25.30 23.66
C GLY A 253 -14.97 26.14 22.42
N GLY A 254 -15.07 27.46 22.53
CA GLY A 254 -14.80 28.38 21.41
C GLY A 254 -13.40 28.22 20.81
N PRO A 255 -12.33 28.29 21.63
CA PRO A 255 -10.96 28.03 21.17
C PRO A 255 -10.77 26.66 20.52
N THR A 256 -11.30 25.59 21.09
CA THR A 256 -11.17 24.22 20.55
C THR A 256 -11.85 24.10 19.19
N ILE A 257 -13.10 24.58 19.05
CA ILE A 257 -13.83 24.57 17.76
C ILE A 257 -13.03 25.32 16.68
N LEU A 258 -12.54 26.53 16.99
CA LEU A 258 -11.78 27.34 16.05
C LEU A 258 -10.48 26.64 15.62
N ALA A 259 -9.78 26.01 16.57
CA ALA A 259 -8.57 25.25 16.29
C ALA A 259 -8.85 24.06 15.36
N THR A 260 -9.89 23.26 15.63
CA THR A 260 -10.30 22.11 14.80
C THR A 260 -10.60 22.56 13.37
N PHE A 261 -11.42 23.60 13.19
CA PHE A 261 -11.75 24.10 11.85
C PHE A 261 -10.55 24.72 11.13
N THR A 262 -9.61 25.32 11.86
CA THR A 262 -8.37 25.84 11.26
C THR A 262 -7.50 24.71 10.71
N VAL A 263 -7.36 23.60 11.45
CA VAL A 263 -6.64 22.41 10.97
C VAL A 263 -7.33 21.81 9.75
N ILE A 264 -8.67 21.66 9.79
CA ILE A 264 -9.45 21.18 8.65
C ILE A 264 -9.23 22.08 7.42
N ALA A 265 -9.31 23.41 7.59
CA ALA A 265 -9.10 24.36 6.50
C ALA A 265 -7.67 24.31 5.93
N ALA A 266 -6.66 24.01 6.75
CA ALA A 266 -5.28 23.86 6.30
C ALA A 266 -5.05 22.56 5.51
N LEU A 267 -5.74 21.46 5.87
CA LEU A 267 -5.60 20.16 5.23
C LEU A 267 -6.46 20.01 3.98
N LEU A 268 -7.66 20.61 3.96
CA LEU A 268 -8.65 20.45 2.90
C LEU A 268 -8.14 20.70 1.47
N PRO A 269 -7.24 21.68 1.19
CA PRO A 269 -6.69 21.89 -0.15
C PRO A 269 -6.02 20.65 -0.74
N MET A 270 -5.43 19.77 0.09
CA MET A 270 -4.79 18.54 -0.38
C MET A 270 -5.77 17.54 -0.99
N ALA A 271 -7.08 17.64 -0.68
CA ALA A 271 -8.10 16.76 -1.23
C ALA A 271 -8.34 17.02 -2.72
N PHE A 272 -8.01 18.22 -3.20
CA PHE A 272 -8.20 18.67 -4.57
C PHE A 272 -6.96 18.47 -5.46
N VAL A 273 -5.93 17.78 -4.95
CA VAL A 273 -4.74 17.43 -5.75
C VAL A 273 -5.13 16.43 -6.83
N SER A 274 -4.86 16.77 -8.08
CA SER A 274 -5.18 15.95 -9.27
C SER A 274 -3.96 15.16 -9.78
N GLY A 275 -4.17 14.38 -10.85
CA GLY A 275 -3.12 13.56 -11.47
C GLY A 275 -2.81 12.27 -10.69
N LEU A 276 -1.62 11.73 -10.92
CA LEU A 276 -1.21 10.44 -10.34
C LEU A 276 -1.09 10.47 -8.80
N MET A 277 -0.91 11.65 -8.20
CA MET A 277 -0.83 11.83 -6.76
C MET A 277 -2.19 11.92 -6.07
N GLY A 278 -3.26 12.26 -6.79
CA GLY A 278 -4.59 12.46 -6.20
C GLY A 278 -5.09 11.26 -5.40
N PRO A 279 -5.08 10.03 -5.96
CA PRO A 279 -5.48 8.83 -5.21
C PRO A 279 -4.59 8.52 -3.99
N TYR A 280 -3.33 8.96 -3.99
CA TYR A 280 -2.41 8.77 -2.87
C TYR A 280 -2.54 9.85 -1.79
N MET A 281 -2.93 11.08 -2.15
CA MET A 281 -3.02 12.19 -1.20
C MET A 281 -4.43 12.36 -0.64
N SER A 282 -5.47 12.11 -1.45
CA SER A 282 -6.87 12.35 -1.08
C SER A 282 -7.36 11.68 0.21
N PRO A 283 -6.91 10.47 0.60
CA PRO A 283 -7.37 9.87 1.85
C PRO A 283 -6.89 10.63 3.10
N ILE A 284 -5.76 11.34 3.01
CA ILE A 284 -5.15 12.04 4.16
C ILE A 284 -6.06 13.17 4.69
N PRO A 285 -6.38 14.20 3.90
CA PRO A 285 -7.18 15.33 4.38
C PRO A 285 -8.63 14.92 4.66
N ILE A 286 -9.20 13.96 3.92
CA ILE A 286 -10.59 13.54 4.10
C ILE A 286 -10.75 12.78 5.42
N ASN A 287 -9.96 11.72 5.63
CA ASN A 287 -10.06 10.92 6.84
C ASN A 287 -9.59 11.69 8.08
N ALA A 288 -8.55 12.52 7.96
CA ALA A 288 -8.12 13.37 9.07
C ALA A 288 -9.20 14.40 9.42
N SER A 289 -9.75 15.14 8.45
CA SER A 289 -10.78 16.15 8.74
C SER A 289 -12.05 15.55 9.34
N MET A 290 -12.48 14.40 8.82
CA MET A 290 -13.60 13.66 9.37
C MET A 290 -13.32 13.18 10.80
N GLY A 291 -12.11 12.65 11.06
CA GLY A 291 -11.68 12.27 12.40
C GLY A 291 -11.66 13.45 13.36
N MET A 292 -11.15 14.61 12.94
CA MET A 292 -11.13 15.84 13.73
C MET A 292 -12.55 16.34 14.06
N PHE A 293 -13.48 16.26 13.10
CA PHE A 293 -14.87 16.65 13.38
C PHE A 293 -15.55 15.67 14.36
N ILE A 294 -15.35 14.37 14.18
CA ILE A 294 -15.87 13.33 15.09
C ILE A 294 -15.25 13.48 16.49
N SER A 295 -13.95 13.81 16.55
CA SER A 295 -13.23 14.11 17.79
C SER A 295 -13.88 15.21 18.59
N LEU A 296 -14.13 16.34 17.95
CA LEU A 296 -14.77 17.50 18.57
C LEU A 296 -16.14 17.14 19.15
N ALA A 297 -16.94 16.38 18.39
CA ALA A 297 -18.24 15.89 18.86
C ALA A 297 -18.11 14.98 20.10
N ILE A 298 -17.15 14.05 20.08
CA ILE A 298 -16.88 13.15 21.22
C ILE A 298 -16.34 13.93 22.43
N ALA A 299 -15.49 14.92 22.19
CA ALA A 299 -14.90 15.78 23.23
C ALA A 299 -15.93 16.65 23.94
N PHE A 300 -17.03 17.05 23.30
CA PHE A 300 -18.09 17.82 23.95
C PHE A 300 -19.28 17.01 24.45
N VAL A 301 -19.46 15.79 23.95
CA VAL A 301 -20.59 14.94 24.37
C VAL A 301 -20.13 13.85 25.34
N VAL A 302 -19.18 13.02 24.91
CA VAL A 302 -18.79 11.81 25.63
C VAL A 302 -17.83 12.13 26.76
N THR A 303 -16.86 13.01 26.53
CA THR A 303 -15.85 13.36 27.53
C THR A 303 -16.44 14.00 28.79
N PRO A 304 -17.31 15.05 28.70
CA PRO A 304 -18.02 15.60 29.86
C PRO A 304 -18.89 14.57 30.57
N TRP A 305 -19.58 13.71 29.82
CA TRP A 305 -20.42 12.66 30.38
C TRP A 305 -19.61 11.62 31.16
N LEU A 306 -18.47 11.19 30.63
CA LEU A 306 -17.54 10.29 31.31
C LEU A 306 -16.91 10.96 32.55
N ALA A 307 -16.56 12.24 32.45
CA ALA A 307 -16.06 13.03 33.56
C ALA A 307 -17.08 13.09 34.71
N LEU A 308 -18.36 13.36 34.42
CA LEU A 308 -19.44 13.36 35.41
C LEU A 308 -19.57 12.02 36.15
N LYS A 309 -19.39 10.91 35.43
CA LYS A 309 -19.59 9.56 35.99
C LYS A 309 -18.36 9.03 36.74
N MET A 310 -17.15 9.42 36.32
CA MET A 310 -15.91 8.80 36.79
C MET A 310 -15.05 9.71 37.67
N MET A 311 -15.10 11.02 37.50
CA MET A 311 -14.35 11.96 38.35
C MET A 311 -15.04 12.08 39.71
N LYS A 312 -14.24 12.13 40.79
CA LYS A 312 -14.75 12.41 42.13
C LYS A 312 -14.55 13.90 42.44
N PRO A 313 -15.41 14.50 43.27
CA PRO A 313 -15.16 15.84 43.82
C PRO A 313 -13.76 15.88 44.43
N ALA A 314 -13.04 16.98 44.20
CA ALA A 314 -11.71 17.14 44.77
C ALA A 314 -11.79 17.04 46.30
N ALA A 315 -11.11 16.04 46.88
CA ALA A 315 -10.90 16.02 48.32
C ALA A 315 -9.92 17.15 48.65
N HIS A 316 -10.25 17.99 49.64
CA HIS A 316 -9.35 19.03 50.16
C HIS A 316 -8.00 18.39 50.53
N GLY A 317 -7.00 18.53 49.66
CA GLY A 317 -5.76 17.78 49.78
C GLY A 317 -4.68 18.22 48.81
N HIS A 318 -3.92 19.23 49.25
CA HIS A 318 -2.50 19.45 48.94
C HIS A 318 -2.05 19.34 47.47
N GLY A 319 -2.34 20.38 46.68
CA GLY A 319 -1.49 20.76 45.55
C GLY A 319 -0.17 21.33 46.08
N GLY A 320 0.71 20.47 46.60
CA GLY A 320 2.11 20.84 46.78
C GLY A 320 2.70 21.06 45.40
N GLU A 321 2.84 22.31 44.97
CA GLU A 321 3.49 22.63 43.70
C GLU A 321 4.86 21.94 43.66
N ASP A 322 4.97 20.98 42.76
CA ASP A 322 6.20 20.23 42.53
C ASP A 322 7.34 21.22 42.23
N ALA A 323 8.54 20.97 42.76
CA ALA A 323 9.68 21.90 42.61
C ALA A 323 10.02 22.18 41.13
N THR A 324 9.70 21.24 40.25
CA THR A 324 9.73 21.34 38.79
C THR A 324 8.71 22.33 38.24
N THR A 325 7.46 22.31 38.71
CA THR A 325 6.40 23.23 38.26
C THR A 325 6.73 24.68 38.59
N ARG A 326 7.26 24.96 39.79
CA ARG A 326 7.72 26.32 40.15
C ARG A 326 8.89 26.81 39.30
N ARG A 327 9.84 25.93 38.98
CA ARG A 327 10.97 26.28 38.09
C ARG A 327 10.49 26.57 36.67
N LEU A 328 9.53 25.79 36.17
CA LEU A 328 8.91 26.00 34.86
C LEU A 328 8.10 27.30 34.82
N ASP A 329 7.32 27.60 35.86
CA ASP A 329 6.56 28.87 35.94
C ASP A 329 7.50 30.08 36.04
N ALA A 330 8.57 30.00 36.84
CA ALA A 330 9.57 31.07 36.91
C ALA A 330 10.28 31.29 35.56
N LEU A 331 10.61 30.21 34.83
CA LEU A 331 11.16 30.30 33.48
C LEU A 331 10.16 30.89 32.49
N PHE A 332 8.90 30.43 32.53
CA PHE A 332 7.82 30.92 31.68
C PHE A 332 7.62 32.42 31.89
N ARG A 333 7.48 32.87 33.14
CA ARG A 333 7.39 34.29 33.47
C ARG A 333 8.61 35.06 32.99
N ARG A 334 9.83 34.55 33.19
CA ARG A 334 11.04 35.23 32.73
C ARG A 334 11.07 35.46 31.21
N VAL A 335 10.57 34.51 30.43
CA VAL A 335 10.58 34.58 28.95
C VAL A 335 9.37 35.34 28.40
N MET A 336 8.17 35.15 28.98
CA MET A 336 6.92 35.69 28.46
C MET A 336 6.57 37.09 28.98
N THR A 337 6.91 37.42 30.23
CA THR A 337 6.60 38.75 30.81
C THR A 337 7.17 39.92 29.99
N PRO A 338 8.41 39.86 29.44
CA PRO A 338 8.94 40.91 28.57
C PRO A 338 8.19 41.07 27.24
N LEU A 339 7.48 40.03 26.78
CA LEU A 339 6.68 40.04 25.55
C LEU A 339 5.25 40.54 25.80
N LEU A 340 4.72 40.30 27.00
CA LEU A 340 3.35 40.63 27.41
C LEU A 340 3.20 42.02 28.04
N ASP A 341 4.29 42.63 28.51
CA ASP A 341 4.27 44.00 29.07
C ASP A 341 3.79 45.05 28.04
N GLU A 342 2.83 45.89 28.44
CA GLU A 342 2.19 46.88 27.57
C GLU A 342 3.15 47.99 27.11
N ARG A 343 4.15 48.33 27.96
CA ARG A 343 5.06 49.46 27.71
C ARG A 343 6.33 49.04 26.97
N THR A 344 6.97 47.94 27.38
CA THR A 344 8.24 47.48 26.79
C THR A 344 8.06 46.35 25.77
N GLY A 345 6.91 45.67 25.77
CA GLY A 345 6.64 44.51 24.93
C GLY A 345 6.51 44.83 23.44
N LYS A 346 6.18 46.08 23.03
CA LYS A 346 6.14 46.44 21.60
C LYS A 346 7.48 46.23 20.89
N ALA A 347 8.59 46.58 21.54
CA ALA A 347 9.93 46.41 20.97
C ALA A 347 10.34 44.93 20.93
N ALA A 348 10.04 44.18 21.99
CA ALA A 348 10.31 42.74 22.06
C ALA A 348 9.47 41.94 21.04
N ARG A 349 8.17 42.23 20.91
CA ARG A 349 7.29 41.64 19.90
C ARG A 349 7.74 41.96 18.48
N ARG A 350 8.23 43.18 18.23
CA ARG A 350 8.80 43.55 16.91
C ARG A 350 10.07 42.78 16.60
N LYS A 351 10.98 42.62 17.57
CA LYS A 351 12.18 41.78 17.40
C LYS A 351 11.82 40.32 17.14
N LEU A 352 10.82 39.79 17.85
CA LEU A 352 10.29 38.44 17.63
C LEU A 352 9.72 38.30 16.21
N TRP A 353 8.89 39.25 15.75
CA TRP A 353 8.36 39.25 14.38
C TRP A 353 9.45 39.28 13.32
N ILE A 354 10.47 40.13 13.49
CA ILE A 354 11.62 40.19 12.58
C ILE A 354 12.38 38.85 12.61
N GLY A 355 12.57 38.25 13.78
CA GLY A 355 13.19 36.94 13.91
C GLY A 355 12.41 35.83 13.22
N ILE A 356 11.08 35.80 13.36
CA ILE A 356 10.20 34.84 12.68
C ILE A 356 10.28 35.02 11.17
N VAL A 357 10.15 36.25 10.66
CA VAL A 357 10.24 36.53 9.22
C VAL A 357 11.61 36.15 8.68
N ALA A 358 12.70 36.49 9.38
CA ALA A 358 14.05 36.10 8.99
C ALA A 358 14.20 34.58 8.97
N ALA A 359 13.68 33.86 9.97
CA ALA A 359 13.72 32.40 10.00
C ALA A 359 12.92 31.76 8.85
N ILE A 360 11.75 32.31 8.50
CA ILE A 360 10.96 31.87 7.34
C ILE A 360 11.75 32.09 6.04
N VAL A 361 12.35 33.26 5.86
CA VAL A 361 13.17 33.58 4.68
C VAL A 361 14.36 32.62 4.58
N VAL A 362 15.07 32.36 5.69
CA VAL A 362 16.16 31.38 5.73
C VAL A 362 15.64 29.99 5.36
N SER A 363 14.53 29.53 5.97
CA SER A 363 13.94 28.22 5.71
C SER A 363 13.56 28.04 4.23
N VAL A 364 12.88 29.01 3.62
CA VAL A 364 12.52 28.96 2.19
C VAL A 364 13.77 29.01 1.31
N SER A 365 14.77 29.82 1.69
CA SER A 365 16.01 29.95 0.93
C SER A 365 16.79 28.64 0.84
N LEU A 366 16.74 27.78 1.86
CA LEU A 366 17.39 26.46 1.85
C LEU A 366 16.87 25.56 0.71
N GLY A 367 15.58 25.65 0.40
CA GLY A 367 14.97 24.96 -0.75
C GLY A 367 15.40 25.56 -2.08
N VAL A 368 15.39 26.90 -2.18
CA VAL A 368 15.79 27.63 -3.40
C VAL A 368 17.26 27.39 -3.75
N PHE A 369 18.15 27.44 -2.76
CA PHE A 369 19.58 27.18 -2.91
C PHE A 369 19.91 25.67 -3.01
N LYS A 370 18.90 24.80 -3.06
CA LYS A 370 19.05 23.33 -3.16
C LYS A 370 19.93 22.72 -2.07
N LEU A 371 20.04 23.39 -0.91
CA LEU A 371 20.68 22.84 0.29
C LEU A 371 19.83 21.71 0.88
N VAL A 372 18.51 21.73 0.62
CA VAL A 372 17.57 20.63 0.89
C VAL A 372 17.14 20.00 -0.42
N VAL A 373 17.40 18.71 -0.60
CA VAL A 373 16.97 17.95 -1.79
C VAL A 373 15.48 17.64 -1.67
N LEU A 374 14.66 18.27 -2.52
CA LEU A 374 13.23 17.99 -2.60
C LEU A 374 13.00 16.72 -3.45
N LYS A 375 12.48 15.66 -2.82
CA LYS A 375 12.05 14.43 -3.50
C LYS A 375 10.54 14.26 -3.33
N MET A 376 9.86 13.86 -4.40
CA MET A 376 8.41 13.65 -4.40
C MET A 376 7.98 12.49 -3.51
N LEU A 377 8.69 11.36 -3.56
CA LEU A 377 8.48 10.21 -2.70
C LEU A 377 9.84 9.61 -2.31
N PRO A 378 10.00 9.13 -1.07
CA PRO A 378 11.18 8.34 -0.71
C PRO A 378 11.15 7.01 -1.46
N PHE A 379 12.33 6.41 -1.63
CA PHE A 379 12.40 5.03 -2.12
C PHE A 379 11.70 4.10 -1.13
N ASP A 380 10.95 3.14 -1.65
CA ASP A 380 10.35 2.10 -0.80
C ASP A 380 11.46 1.20 -0.29
N ASN A 381 11.46 0.90 1.01
CA ASN A 381 12.40 -0.05 1.58
C ASN A 381 11.82 -1.45 1.41
N LYS A 382 12.25 -2.12 0.34
CA LYS A 382 11.86 -3.50 0.02
C LYS A 382 13.09 -4.38 -0.05
N SER A 383 12.92 -5.65 0.29
CA SER A 383 13.96 -6.68 0.14
C SER A 383 14.07 -7.20 -1.30
N GLU A 384 13.70 -6.40 -2.30
CA GLU A 384 13.77 -6.75 -3.72
C GLU A 384 14.48 -5.62 -4.47
N PHE A 385 15.35 -5.98 -5.43
CA PHE A 385 15.93 -5.04 -6.38
C PHE A 385 15.94 -5.66 -7.77
N GLN A 386 15.98 -4.80 -8.80
CA GLN A 386 15.97 -5.23 -10.19
C GLN A 386 17.21 -4.71 -10.89
N VAL A 387 17.92 -5.62 -11.56
CA VAL A 387 18.99 -5.28 -12.48
C VAL A 387 18.44 -5.40 -13.90
N VAL A 388 18.59 -4.34 -14.69
CA VAL A 388 18.16 -4.31 -16.09
C VAL A 388 19.42 -4.25 -16.95
N LEU A 389 19.52 -5.15 -17.92
CA LEU A 389 20.61 -5.21 -18.89
C LEU A 389 20.06 -4.85 -20.27
N ASP A 390 20.57 -3.77 -20.85
CA ASP A 390 20.27 -3.38 -22.22
C ASP A 390 21.45 -3.74 -23.13
N MET A 391 21.24 -4.74 -24.01
CA MET A 391 22.23 -5.16 -25.01
C MET A 391 22.10 -4.35 -26.31
N PRO A 392 23.17 -4.23 -27.12
CA PRO A 392 23.10 -3.61 -28.44
C PRO A 392 22.04 -4.26 -29.35
N VAL A 393 21.44 -3.46 -30.22
CA VAL A 393 20.46 -3.96 -31.21
C VAL A 393 21.11 -4.99 -32.13
N GLY A 394 20.46 -6.14 -32.31
CA GLY A 394 20.95 -7.24 -33.14
C GLY A 394 21.71 -8.33 -32.38
N THR A 395 21.91 -8.18 -31.05
CA THR A 395 22.48 -9.24 -30.22
C THR A 395 21.54 -10.46 -30.15
N PRO A 396 22.04 -11.69 -30.37
CA PRO A 396 21.26 -12.91 -30.21
C PRO A 396 20.75 -13.12 -28.77
N LEU A 397 19.66 -13.87 -28.63
CA LEU A 397 19.06 -14.16 -27.33
C LEU A 397 20.01 -14.96 -26.43
N GLU A 398 20.75 -15.90 -27.00
CA GLU A 398 21.73 -16.76 -26.32
C GLU A 398 22.85 -15.96 -25.69
N GLU A 399 23.30 -14.92 -26.38
CA GLU A 399 24.36 -14.03 -25.91
C GLU A 399 23.87 -13.16 -24.75
N THR A 400 22.64 -12.65 -24.85
CA THR A 400 22.00 -11.92 -23.75
C THR A 400 21.83 -12.82 -22.52
N ALA A 401 21.40 -14.08 -22.72
CA ALA A 401 21.25 -15.06 -21.65
C ALA A 401 22.59 -15.40 -20.97
N ARG A 402 23.68 -15.49 -21.74
CA ARG A 402 25.03 -15.70 -21.21
C ARG A 402 25.45 -14.57 -20.26
N VAL A 403 25.29 -13.32 -20.69
CA VAL A 403 25.65 -12.15 -19.85
C VAL A 403 24.77 -12.08 -18.59
N LEU A 404 23.47 -12.34 -18.71
CA LEU A 404 22.57 -12.39 -17.55
C LEU A 404 22.97 -13.49 -16.56
N LYS A 405 23.42 -14.65 -17.05
CA LYS A 405 23.92 -15.73 -16.21
C LYS A 405 25.22 -15.36 -15.48
N ASP A 406 26.13 -14.66 -16.15
CA ASP A 406 27.36 -14.15 -15.51
C ASP A 406 27.03 -13.14 -14.40
N ILE A 407 26.08 -12.22 -14.65
CA ILE A 407 25.58 -11.28 -13.63
C ILE A 407 24.93 -12.05 -12.47
N GLY A 408 24.09 -13.05 -12.76
CA GLY A 408 23.45 -13.90 -11.77
C GLY A 408 24.48 -14.65 -10.89
N ALA A 409 25.53 -15.19 -11.49
CA ALA A 409 26.60 -15.88 -10.77
C ALA A 409 27.36 -14.96 -9.80
N VAL A 410 27.51 -13.67 -10.13
CA VAL A 410 28.08 -12.67 -9.20
C VAL A 410 27.09 -12.37 -8.07
N LEU A 411 25.81 -12.18 -8.38
CA LEU A 411 24.78 -11.88 -7.39
C LEU A 411 24.56 -13.03 -6.40
N GLN A 412 24.66 -14.29 -6.86
CA GLN A 412 24.57 -15.47 -5.99
C GLN A 412 25.66 -15.51 -4.90
N GLN A 413 26.80 -14.83 -5.10
CA GLN A 413 27.87 -14.79 -4.10
C GLN A 413 27.56 -13.87 -2.92
N VAL A 414 26.61 -12.95 -3.08
CA VAL A 414 26.19 -11.99 -2.07
C VAL A 414 25.41 -12.73 -0.97
N PRO A 415 25.84 -12.65 0.30
CA PRO A 415 25.22 -13.40 1.40
C PRO A 415 23.73 -13.15 1.60
N GLU A 416 23.26 -11.94 1.28
CA GLU A 416 21.88 -11.50 1.51
C GLU A 416 20.90 -11.93 0.40
N VAL A 417 21.39 -12.50 -0.71
CA VAL A 417 20.55 -12.89 -1.85
C VAL A 417 20.00 -14.31 -1.64
N THR A 418 18.67 -14.43 -1.73
CA THR A 418 17.95 -15.70 -1.62
C THR A 418 17.66 -16.31 -2.99
N ASP A 419 17.05 -15.57 -3.91
CA ASP A 419 16.52 -16.07 -5.20
C ASP A 419 16.51 -15.01 -6.32
#